data_AF-A0A537RV44-F1
#
_entry.id   AF-A0A537RV44-F1
#
_cell.length_a   1.000
_cell.length_b   1.000
_cell.length_c   1.000
_cell.angle_alpha   90.00
_cell.angle_beta   90.00
_cell.angle_gamma   90.00
#
_symmetry.space_group_name_H-M   'P 1'
#
loop_
_entity.id
_entity.type
_entity.pdbx_description
1 polymer ?
#
loop_
_entity_poly.entity_id
_entity_poly.type
_entity_poly.pdbx_seq_one_letter_code
_entity_poly.pdbx_strand_id
1 'polypeptide(L)' 'MRIVDIRECTVPVKSDMRNSSFDFSEMTTSIVAVITDVVRERRPVIGFAFNSTGRYACGAAMRARFIPRIL' A
#
# COMPACT_ATOMS: atom_id res chain seq x y z
N MET A 1 -2.47 15.60 -16.61
CA MET A 1 -2.88 14.56 -15.63
C MET A 1 -2.54 15.05 -14.25
N ARG A 2 -3.31 14.64 -13.24
CA ARG A 2 -3.08 14.94 -11.83
C ARG A 2 -3.45 13.72 -10.99
N ILE A 3 -2.77 13.55 -9.86
CA ILE A 3 -3.19 12.64 -8.81
C ILE A 3 -4.30 13.37 -8.03
N VAL A 4 -5.45 12.73 -7.86
CA VAL A 4 -6.62 13.31 -7.19
C VAL A 4 -6.82 12.76 -5.77
N ASP A 5 -6.27 11.57 -5.50
CA ASP A 5 -6.36 10.92 -4.20
C ASP A 5 -5.29 9.82 -4.09
N ILE A 6 -4.81 9.55 -2.88
CA ILE A 6 -3.94 8.41 -2.58
C ILE A 6 -4.47 7.73 -1.33
N ARG A 7 -4.82 6.45 -1.47
CA ARG A 7 -5.33 5.63 -0.38
C ARG A 7 -4.33 4.57 0.00
N GLU A 8 -4.21 4.30 1.30
CA GLU A 8 -3.45 3.16 1.81
C GLU A 8 -4.35 2.34 2.75
N CYS A 9 -4.18 1.03 2.70
CA CYS A 9 -4.80 0.08 3.62
C CYS A 9 -3.77 -0.93 4.09
N THR A 10 -3.72 -1.16 5.40
CA THR A 10 -2.91 -2.22 6.00
C THR A 10 -3.67 -3.53 5.95
N VAL A 11 -3.06 -4.57 5.38
CA VAL A 11 -3.65 -5.90 5.20
C VAL A 11 -2.80 -6.96 5.92
N PRO A 12 -3.42 -7.85 6.72
CA PRO A 12 -2.72 -8.98 7.30
C PRO A 12 -2.37 -10.03 6.24
N VAL A 13 -1.14 -10.54 6.30
CA VAL A 13 -0.62 -11.65 5.47
C VAL A 13 -0.04 -12.72 6.39
N LYS A 14 -0.86 -13.12 7.38
CA LYS A 14 -0.48 -14.04 8.44
C LYS A 14 -0.33 -15.47 7.92
N SER A 15 0.68 -16.19 8.40
CA SER A 15 0.96 -17.58 8.06
C SER A 15 1.77 -18.27 9.17
N ASP A 16 1.67 -19.59 9.26
CA ASP A 16 2.47 -20.43 10.18
C ASP A 16 3.93 -20.63 9.70
N MET A 17 4.26 -20.11 8.52
CA MET A 17 5.62 -20.11 7.98
C MET A 17 6.61 -19.41 8.91
N ARG A 18 7.85 -19.94 8.92
CA ARG A 18 8.98 -19.36 9.64
C ARG A 18 10.28 -19.61 8.89
N ASN A 19 11.25 -18.73 9.11
CA ASN A 19 12.63 -18.92 8.67
C ASN A 19 13.56 -18.89 9.88
N SER A 20 14.87 -18.86 9.67
CA SER A 20 15.88 -18.85 10.74
C SER A 20 15.90 -17.56 11.58
N SER A 21 15.15 -16.52 11.20
CA SER A 21 15.17 -15.20 11.85
C SER A 21 13.82 -14.77 12.42
N PHE A 22 12.69 -15.12 11.80
CA PHE A 22 11.35 -14.71 12.24
C PHE A 22 10.24 -15.63 11.71
N ASP A 23 9.05 -15.54 12.30
CA ASP A 23 7.81 -16.16 11.82
C ASP A 23 6.86 -15.11 11.21
N PHE A 24 5.86 -15.61 10.47
CA PHE A 24 4.92 -14.77 9.71
C PHE A 24 3.57 -14.59 10.43
N SER A 25 3.45 -14.95 11.72
CA SER A 25 2.16 -14.96 12.44
C SER A 25 1.51 -13.57 12.57
N GLU A 26 2.31 -12.51 12.56
CA GLU A 26 1.86 -11.11 12.67
C GLU A 26 2.13 -10.29 11.40
N MET A 27 2.57 -10.92 10.31
CA MET A 27 3.00 -10.22 9.10
C MET A 27 1.87 -9.37 8.50
N THR A 28 2.21 -8.15 8.09
CA THR A 28 1.31 -7.22 7.41
C THR A 28 1.97 -6.62 6.17
N THR A 29 1.17 -6.10 5.25
CA THR A 29 1.63 -5.28 4.11
C THR A 29 0.70 -4.08 3.93
N SER A 30 1.23 -2.98 3.41
CA SER A 30 0.44 -1.84 2.96
C SER A 30 0.08 -2.01 1.49
N ILE A 31 -1.20 -1.90 1.16
CA ILE A 31 -1.68 -1.75 -0.23
C ILE A 31 -1.98 -0.27 -0.47
N VAL A 32 -1.51 0.26 -1.60
CA VAL A 32 -1.69 1.66 -1.99
C VAL A 32 -2.45 1.74 -3.32
N ALA A 33 -3.37 2.70 -3.41
CA ALA A 33 -4.04 3.10 -4.64
C ALA A 33 -3.74 4.58 -4.92
N VAL A 34 -3.14 4.87 -6.08
CA VAL A 34 -2.88 6.23 -6.58
C VAL A 34 -3.92 6.53 -7.66
N ILE A 35 -4.87 7.42 -7.35
CA ILE A 35 -6.02 7.70 -8.20
C ILE A 35 -5.72 8.96 -9.01
N THR A 36 -5.95 8.92 -10.32
CA THR A 36 -5.71 10.06 -11.22
C THR A 36 -7.00 10.63 -11.82
N ASP A 37 -6.92 11.83 -12.39
CA ASP A 37 -7.98 12.43 -13.21
C ASP A 37 -8.09 11.84 -14.63
N VAL A 38 -7.20 10.91 -15.00
CA VAL A 38 -7.15 10.33 -16.35
C VAL A 38 -8.22 9.25 -16.49
N VAL A 39 -9.03 9.34 -17.54
CA VAL A 39 -9.99 8.31 -17.93
C VAL A 39 -9.49 7.57 -19.19
N ARG A 40 -9.56 6.23 -19.15
CA ARG A 40 -9.28 5.33 -20.28
C ARG A 40 -10.40 4.28 -20.31
N GLU A 41 -10.96 4.02 -21.49
CA GLU A 41 -12.07 3.05 -21.65
C GLU A 41 -13.24 3.29 -20.67
N ARG A 42 -13.59 4.56 -20.43
CA ARG A 42 -14.62 5.00 -19.47
C ARG A 42 -14.32 4.64 -18.00
N ARG A 43 -13.08 4.30 -17.66
CA ARG A 43 -12.63 4.00 -16.29
C ARG A 43 -11.49 4.93 -15.86
N PRO A 44 -11.43 5.33 -14.58
CA PRO A 44 -10.29 6.10 -14.07
C PRO A 44 -9.03 5.23 -14.09
N VAL A 45 -7.89 5.85 -14.43
CA VAL A 45 -6.58 5.20 -14.31
C VAL A 45 -6.16 5.28 -12.85
N ILE A 46 -5.99 4.10 -12.24
CA ILE A 46 -5.56 3.93 -10.85
C ILE A 46 -4.31 3.04 -10.84
N GLY A 47 -3.25 3.53 -10.22
CA GLY A 47 -2.05 2.74 -9.95
C GLY A 47 -2.18 1.99 -8.63
N PHE A 48 -1.83 0.71 -8.61
CA PHE A 48 -1.83 -0.11 -7.39
C PHE A 48 -0.42 -0.61 -7.07
N ALA A 49 -0.07 -0.65 -5.79
CA ALA A 49 1.20 -1.19 -5.31
C ALA A 49 1.06 -1.76 -3.89
N PHE A 50 2.01 -2.60 -3.50
CA PHE A 50 2.15 -3.11 -2.13
C PHE A 50 3.63 -3.32 -1.79
N ASN A 51 3.98 -3.36 -0.50
CA ASN A 51 5.35 -3.67 -0.08
C ASN A 51 5.57 -5.16 0.15
N SER A 52 6.77 -5.65 -0.17
CA SER A 52 7.16 -7.04 0.07
C SER A 52 7.10 -7.42 1.56
N THR A 53 6.99 -8.72 1.82
CA THR A 53 6.94 -9.29 3.17
C THR A 53 8.26 -9.10 3.92
N GLY A 54 8.20 -9.15 5.26
CA GLY A 54 9.37 -9.08 6.14
C GLY A 54 9.63 -7.70 6.76
N ARG A 55 8.87 -6.68 6.36
CA ARG A 55 9.02 -5.30 6.89
C ARG A 55 7.73 -4.68 7.42
N TYR A 56 6.64 -5.46 7.49
CA TYR A 56 5.32 -5.03 7.93
C TYR A 56 4.75 -3.87 7.08
N ALA A 57 3.52 -3.47 7.38
CA ALA A 57 2.87 -2.33 6.74
C ALA A 57 3.50 -0.99 7.18
N CYS A 58 3.57 -0.05 6.24
CA CYS A 58 4.15 1.28 6.44
C CYS A 58 3.09 2.41 6.43
N GLY A 59 1.81 2.05 6.59
CA GLY A 59 0.67 2.95 6.40
C GLY A 59 0.69 4.21 7.25
N ALA A 60 1.18 4.13 8.50
CA ALA A 60 1.26 5.30 9.38
C ALA A 60 2.16 6.40 8.80
N ALA A 61 3.36 6.05 8.33
CA ALA A 61 4.27 7.00 7.71
C ALA A 61 3.70 7.51 6.37
N MET A 62 3.06 6.64 5.57
CA MET A 62 2.40 7.06 4.34
C MET A 62 1.34 8.13 4.60
N ARG A 63 0.38 7.86 5.50
CA ARG A 63 -0.73 8.77 5.81
C ARG A 63 -0.29 10.06 6.51
N ALA A 64 0.67 9.99 7.44
CA ALA A 64 1.09 11.15 8.21
C ALA A 64 2.15 12.02 7.52
N ARG A 65 2.90 11.47 6.55
CA ARG A 65 4.07 12.15 5.97
C ARG A 65 4.05 12.17 4.45
N PHE A 66 3.91 11.04 3.78
CA PHE A 66 4.20 10.99 2.34
C PHE A 66 3.01 11.41 1.48
N ILE A 67 1.81 10.90 1.78
CA ILE A 67 0.58 11.21 1.04
C ILE A 67 0.30 12.73 1.04
N PRO A 68 0.34 13.45 2.17
CA PRO A 68 0.10 14.90 2.19
C PRO A 68 1.18 15.76 1.53
N ARG A 69 2.30 15.17 1.09
CA ARG A 69 3.35 15.89 0.33
C ARG A 69 3.24 15.67 -1.17
N ILE A 70 2.58 14.59 -1.59
CA ILE A 70 2.35 14.26 -3.00
C ILE A 70 1.04 14.92 -3.48
N LEU A 71 0.03 14.92 -2.62
CA LEU A 71 -1.22 15.67 -2.79
C LEU A 71 -1.04 17.13 -2.36
#